data_AF-A0AAD6WVH2-F1
#
_entry.id   AF-A0AAD6WVH2-F1
#
_cell.length_a   1.000
_cell.length_b   1.000
_cell.length_c   1.000
_cell.angle_alpha   90.00
_cell.angle_beta   90.00
_cell.angle_gamma   90.00
#
_symmetry.space_group_name_H-M   'P 1'
#
loop_
_entity.id
_entity.type
_entity.pdbx_description
1 polymer ?
#
loop_
_entity_poly.entity_id
_entity_poly.type
_entity_poly.pdbx_seq_one_letter_code
_entity_poly.pdbx_strand_id
1 'polypeptide(L)'
;MSDAADDDMAVGDSQYTGNHDDNPGTLVTISVMVLRQMSFIPLTYSPESQYNNGKGVRFHVSLVPLAPPLKKGEKRRKNKKIETINRTIYVHEEESLADVLEAAIKAIDYDGKLLFKVVAKDLRASNFTVKWSITCTDFKNMQLTTTDHFDEMLSEAVLKATPAVKLDFVEFELEEDKNDSDDEPSTSKKRKLTDEEELMAEMISQLKAAYNCSDKRCTSPTCYLGNANGDHVRLTPIHLNTWASAKLAGIEGVDLEHPPADKMFQPVEGADDVDDIALLARRRTQANQANKSTTPSMTINNDFAGLAQLFRPDHAATALAPAHQPVPTPRIPSPVKPVQMSFAAFCLAANLPIDISAKLEILEIAGPHLLEFIENSVLHQYLSVGNRAALRYAESQWKKGLIG
;
A
#
# COMPACT_ATOMS: atom_id res chain seq x y z
N MET A 1 -23.40 -34.15 57.81
CA MET A 1 -22.04 -34.73 57.84
C MET A 1 -21.58 -34.65 56.39
N SER A 2 -20.88 -33.62 55.91
CA SER A 2 -19.81 -32.77 56.48
C SER A 2 -19.86 -31.42 55.73
N ASP A 3 -19.92 -30.28 56.42
CA ASP A 3 -18.81 -29.32 56.66
C ASP A 3 -18.21 -28.74 55.36
N ALA A 4 -18.60 -27.55 54.91
CA ALA A 4 -18.22 -26.20 55.38
C ALA A 4 -16.78 -25.79 55.00
N ALA A 5 -16.65 -24.80 54.11
CA ALA A 5 -15.57 -23.80 54.08
C ALA A 5 -15.90 -22.69 53.07
N ASP A 6 -16.38 -21.57 53.61
CA ASP A 6 -16.32 -20.23 53.04
C ASP A 6 -14.85 -19.76 52.99
N ASP A 7 -14.45 -19.09 51.91
CA ASP A 7 -13.17 -18.35 51.86
C ASP A 7 -13.42 -16.89 51.44
N ASP A 8 -13.38 -16.04 52.46
CA ASP A 8 -13.39 -14.58 52.45
C ASP A 8 -12.05 -14.04 51.91
N MET A 9 -12.07 -13.34 50.78
CA MET A 9 -10.92 -12.57 50.29
C MET A 9 -11.05 -11.11 50.75
N ALA A 10 -10.26 -10.78 51.76
CA ALA A 10 -10.15 -9.48 52.39
C ALA A 10 -9.61 -8.37 51.46
N VAL A 11 -10.25 -7.21 51.57
CA VAL A 11 -9.85 -5.92 51.00
C VAL A 11 -8.70 -5.34 51.85
N GLY A 12 -7.54 -5.14 51.23
CA GLY A 12 -6.38 -4.48 51.85
C GLY A 12 -6.30 -3.01 51.44
N ASP A 13 -6.82 -2.12 52.28
CA ASP A 13 -6.56 -0.68 52.23
C ASP A 13 -5.11 -0.39 52.63
N SER A 14 -4.32 0.14 51.69
CA SER A 14 -2.97 0.64 51.95
C SER A 14 -3.00 2.17 52.04
N GLN A 15 -3.10 2.67 53.26
CA GLN A 15 -2.82 4.07 53.59
C GLN A 15 -1.31 4.28 53.69
N TYR A 16 -0.74 5.03 52.76
CA TYR A 16 0.63 5.55 52.89
C TYR A 16 0.54 7.05 53.20
N THR A 17 0.71 7.40 54.47
CA THR A 17 0.96 8.77 54.92
C THR A 17 2.43 8.89 55.25
N GLY A 18 3.10 9.87 54.64
CA GLY A 18 4.53 10.08 54.81
C GLY A 18 4.92 11.47 54.34
N ASN A 19 4.63 12.46 55.18
CA ASN A 19 5.23 13.79 55.11
C ASN A 19 6.73 13.69 55.40
N HIS A 20 7.56 14.28 54.54
CA HIS A 20 8.84 14.83 54.98
C HIS A 20 9.21 16.03 54.10
N ASP A 21 8.87 17.22 54.59
CA ASP A 21 9.63 18.43 54.29
C ASP A 21 11.03 18.28 54.92
N ASP A 22 12.08 18.57 54.15
CA ASP A 22 13.10 19.54 54.53
C ASP A 22 14.29 19.63 53.53
N ASN A 23 14.42 20.83 53.00
CA ASN A 23 15.64 21.59 52.67
C ASN A 23 16.32 21.50 51.28
N PRO A 24 16.70 22.66 50.70
CA PRO A 24 17.18 22.80 49.33
C PRO A 24 18.71 22.75 49.25
N GLY A 25 19.23 21.73 48.57
CA GLY A 25 20.61 21.70 48.08
C GLY A 25 20.63 21.98 46.59
N THR A 26 20.94 23.22 46.21
CA THR A 26 21.22 23.60 44.81
C THR A 26 22.47 22.88 44.32
N LEU A 27 22.29 21.67 43.80
CA LEU A 27 23.30 20.98 43.01
C LEU A 27 23.23 21.51 41.58
N VAL A 28 24.22 22.32 41.22
CA VAL A 28 24.48 22.69 39.83
C VAL A 28 24.95 21.43 39.10
N THR A 29 24.02 20.75 38.45
CA THR A 29 24.32 19.66 37.53
C THR A 29 24.94 20.26 36.27
N ILE A 30 26.27 20.26 36.20
CA ILE A 30 27.00 20.52 34.96
C ILE A 30 26.74 19.30 34.05
N SER A 31 25.72 19.39 33.19
CA SER A 31 25.57 18.49 32.06
C SER A 31 26.76 18.71 31.14
N VAL A 32 27.78 17.87 31.30
CA VAL A 32 28.81 17.68 30.27
C VAL A 32 28.08 17.08 29.06
N MET A 33 27.65 17.94 28.15
CA MET A 33 27.25 17.54 26.82
C MET A 33 28.47 16.89 26.17
N VAL A 34 28.48 15.56 26.17
CA VAL A 34 29.33 14.78 25.29
C VAL A 34 28.90 15.17 23.87
N LEU A 35 29.63 16.13 23.29
CA LEU A 35 29.61 16.44 21.87
C LEU A 35 29.94 15.14 21.14
N ARG A 36 28.91 14.38 20.80
CA ARG A 36 28.99 13.33 19.80
C ARG A 36 29.40 14.06 18.53
N GLN A 37 30.68 13.93 18.16
CA GLN A 37 31.16 14.20 16.81
C GLN A 37 30.23 13.45 15.86
N MET A 38 29.27 14.16 15.27
CA MET A 38 28.58 13.69 14.09
C MET A 38 29.61 13.79 12.97
N SER A 39 30.33 12.68 12.78
CA SER A 39 31.11 12.47 11.58
C SER A 39 30.18 12.70 10.39
N PHE A 40 30.44 13.78 9.65
CA PHE A 40 29.90 14.03 8.34
C PHE A 40 30.09 12.75 7.51
N ILE A 41 29.01 12.00 7.32
CA ILE A 41 28.98 10.93 6.33
C ILE A 41 28.92 11.69 5.00
N PRO A 42 29.98 11.67 4.18
CA PRO A 42 29.92 12.30 2.86
C PRO A 42 28.73 11.69 2.13
N LEU A 43 27.95 12.51 1.43
CA LEU A 43 26.85 12.08 0.55
C LEU A 43 27.34 10.89 -0.27
N THR A 44 26.99 9.68 0.20
CA THR A 44 27.47 8.44 -0.39
C THR A 44 26.82 8.38 -1.74
N TYR A 45 27.65 8.40 -2.77
CA TYR A 45 27.27 8.07 -4.13
C TYR A 45 26.48 6.76 -4.07
N SER A 46 25.13 6.83 -4.18
CA SER A 46 24.34 5.61 -4.31
C SER A 46 24.84 4.93 -5.58
N PRO A 47 25.30 3.68 -5.50
CA PRO A 47 25.72 2.95 -6.68
C PRO A 47 24.57 2.95 -7.70
N GLU A 48 24.92 2.93 -8.99
CA GLU A 48 23.89 2.74 -10.02
C GLU A 48 23.25 1.37 -9.80
N SER A 49 21.92 1.32 -9.82
CA SER A 49 21.19 0.07 -9.61
C SER A 49 21.62 -0.99 -10.64
N GLN A 50 21.65 -2.25 -10.26
CA GLN A 50 22.01 -3.33 -11.20
C GLN A 50 20.89 -3.64 -12.20
N TYR A 51 19.68 -3.12 -12.00
CA TYR A 51 18.47 -3.49 -12.73
C TYR A 51 17.89 -2.35 -13.58
N ASN A 52 17.13 -2.74 -14.62
CA ASN A 52 16.39 -1.82 -15.51
C ASN A 52 17.22 -0.61 -16.02
N ASN A 53 18.46 -0.84 -16.45
CA ASN A 53 19.39 0.19 -16.94
C ASN A 53 19.74 1.25 -15.88
N GLY A 54 20.13 0.83 -14.68
CA GLY A 54 20.53 1.77 -13.61
C GLY A 54 19.36 2.39 -12.85
N LYS A 55 18.11 2.04 -13.17
CA LYS A 55 16.92 2.71 -12.62
C LYS A 55 16.34 2.06 -11.37
N GLY A 56 16.65 0.80 -11.10
CA GLY A 56 16.16 0.04 -9.95
C GLY A 56 15.14 -1.03 -10.31
N VAL A 57 14.47 -1.54 -9.29
CA VAL A 57 13.34 -2.47 -9.40
C VAL A 57 12.11 -1.70 -9.91
N ARG A 58 11.36 -2.31 -10.83
CA ARG A 58 10.14 -1.71 -11.38
C ARG A 58 8.95 -2.03 -10.48
N PHE A 59 8.27 -1.01 -9.96
CA PHE A 59 7.05 -1.18 -9.19
C PHE A 59 5.83 -0.69 -10.00
N HIS A 60 4.89 -1.60 -10.24
CA HIS A 60 3.57 -1.31 -10.78
C HIS A 60 2.61 -1.04 -9.62
N VAL A 61 2.34 0.23 -9.37
CA VAL A 61 1.52 0.70 -8.27
C VAL A 61 0.08 0.85 -8.75
N SER A 62 -0.87 0.18 -8.09
CA SER A 62 -2.30 0.30 -8.32
C SER A 62 -3.00 0.77 -7.04
N LEU A 63 -3.89 1.75 -7.16
CA LEU A 63 -4.75 2.22 -6.07
C LEU A 63 -6.19 1.97 -6.43
N VAL A 64 -6.91 1.26 -5.56
CA VAL A 64 -8.37 1.14 -5.58
C VAL A 64 -8.91 2.14 -4.55
N PRO A 65 -9.33 3.35 -4.97
CA PRO A 65 -9.81 4.37 -4.04
C PRO A 65 -11.12 3.96 -3.39
N LEU A 66 -11.39 4.51 -2.21
CA LEU A 66 -12.69 4.33 -1.57
C LEU A 66 -13.79 4.91 -2.48
N ALA A 67 -14.92 4.22 -2.51
CA ALA A 67 -16.10 4.72 -3.17
C ALA A 67 -16.52 6.07 -2.57
N PRO A 68 -16.73 7.13 -3.37
CA PRO A 68 -17.31 8.35 -2.83
C PRO A 68 -18.63 8.03 -2.11
N PRO A 69 -18.87 8.61 -0.92
CA PRO A 69 -20.10 8.37 -0.19
C PRO A 69 -21.30 8.76 -1.05
N LEU A 70 -22.32 7.90 -1.07
CA LEU A 70 -23.52 8.15 -1.85
C LEU A 70 -24.29 9.32 -1.24
N LYS A 71 -24.72 10.25 -2.09
CA LYS A 71 -25.66 11.30 -1.67
C LYS A 71 -26.97 10.65 -1.23
N LYS A 72 -27.62 11.22 -0.22
CA LYS A 72 -28.90 10.72 0.31
C LYS A 72 -29.92 10.55 -0.84
N GLY A 73 -30.37 9.32 -1.06
CA GLY A 73 -31.33 8.96 -2.12
C GLY A 73 -30.72 8.39 -3.40
N GLU A 74 -29.40 8.44 -3.57
CA GLU A 74 -28.72 7.86 -4.73
C GLU A 74 -28.38 6.38 -4.50
N LYS A 75 -28.81 5.50 -5.41
CA LYS A 75 -28.47 4.07 -5.38
C LYS A 75 -27.30 3.81 -6.33
N ARG A 76 -26.19 3.27 -5.81
CA ARG A 76 -25.12 2.78 -6.68
C ARG A 76 -25.59 1.56 -7.45
N ARG A 77 -25.32 1.51 -8.76
CA ARG A 77 -25.53 0.29 -9.55
C ARG A 77 -24.60 -0.80 -9.00
N LYS A 78 -25.15 -1.98 -8.71
CA LYS A 78 -24.44 -3.13 -8.11
C LYS A 78 -23.15 -3.53 -8.85
N ASN A 79 -23.03 -3.19 -10.14
CA ASN A 79 -21.93 -3.64 -11.00
C ASN A 79 -20.98 -2.51 -11.44
N LYS A 80 -21.07 -1.31 -10.86
CA LYS A 80 -20.11 -0.23 -11.23
C LYS A 80 -18.76 -0.53 -10.58
N LYS A 81 -17.81 -1.03 -11.39
CA LYS A 81 -16.42 -1.24 -10.98
C LYS A 81 -15.81 0.12 -10.61
N ILE A 82 -15.12 0.17 -9.47
CA ILE A 82 -14.36 1.35 -9.05
C ILE A 82 -13.16 1.48 -9.99
N GLU A 83 -12.91 2.69 -10.46
CA GLU A 83 -11.79 2.99 -11.34
C GLU A 83 -10.48 2.89 -10.54
N THR A 84 -9.53 2.11 -11.06
CA THR A 84 -8.24 1.88 -10.41
C THR A 84 -7.21 2.83 -11.01
N ILE A 85 -6.48 3.56 -10.17
CA ILE A 85 -5.39 4.44 -10.60
C ILE A 85 -4.12 3.59 -10.70
N ASN A 86 -3.44 3.61 -11.85
CA ASN A 86 -2.24 2.79 -12.07
C ASN A 86 -1.04 3.68 -12.43
N ARG A 87 0.10 3.43 -11.79
CA ARG A 87 1.37 4.13 -12.03
C ARG A 87 2.53 3.14 -12.03
N THR A 88 3.64 3.54 -12.64
CA THR A 88 4.88 2.75 -12.62
C THR A 88 6.00 3.65 -12.11
N ILE A 89 6.73 3.16 -11.11
CA ILE A 89 7.92 3.82 -10.57
C ILE A 89 9.12 2.86 -10.66
N TYR A 90 10.30 3.44 -10.56
CA TYR A 90 11.56 2.71 -10.47
C TYR A 90 12.26 3.16 -9.20
N VAL A 91 12.64 2.20 -8.36
CA VAL A 91 13.25 2.47 -7.05
C VAL A 91 14.44 1.54 -6.87
N HIS A 92 15.53 2.07 -6.31
CA HIS A 92 16.76 1.32 -6.09
C HIS A 92 16.53 0.17 -5.09
N GLU A 93 17.19 -0.97 -5.29
CA GLU A 93 17.00 -2.20 -4.52
C GLU A 93 17.38 -2.09 -3.04
N GLU A 94 18.19 -1.10 -2.67
CA GLU A 94 18.62 -0.83 -1.30
C GLU A 94 17.73 0.19 -0.56
N GLU A 95 16.68 0.70 -1.21
CA GLU A 95 15.77 1.69 -0.62
C GLU A 95 14.89 1.05 0.44
N SER A 96 14.59 1.83 1.49
CA SER A 96 13.79 1.32 2.59
C SER A 96 12.33 1.14 2.18
N LEU A 97 11.59 0.27 2.89
CA LEU A 97 10.14 0.13 2.72
C LEU A 97 9.42 1.49 2.81
N ALA A 98 9.87 2.37 3.70
CA ALA A 98 9.25 3.68 3.88
C ALA A 98 9.42 4.56 2.63
N ASP A 99 10.63 4.59 2.07
CA ASP A 99 10.96 5.39 0.89
C ASP A 99 10.23 4.89 -0.36
N VAL A 100 10.13 3.55 -0.52
CA VAL A 100 9.36 2.94 -1.61
C VAL A 100 7.87 3.29 -1.51
N LEU A 101 7.28 3.22 -0.31
CA LEU A 101 5.88 3.56 -0.11
C LEU A 101 5.62 5.05 -0.31
N GLU A 102 6.51 5.92 0.16
CA GLU A 102 6.41 7.37 -0.06
C GLU A 102 6.50 7.71 -1.55
N ALA A 103 7.45 7.13 -2.27
CA ALA A 103 7.59 7.28 -3.71
C ALA A 103 6.35 6.77 -4.47
N ALA A 104 5.78 5.63 -4.05
CA ALA A 104 4.56 5.06 -4.62
C ALA A 104 3.36 5.97 -4.41
N ILE A 105 3.14 6.47 -3.19
CA ILE A 105 2.04 7.37 -2.87
C ILE A 105 2.18 8.69 -3.63
N LYS A 106 3.40 9.25 -3.68
CA LYS A 106 3.70 10.47 -4.45
C LYS A 106 3.44 10.30 -5.94
N ALA A 107 3.73 9.13 -6.51
CA ALA A 107 3.51 8.86 -7.92
C ALA A 107 2.03 8.70 -8.29
N ILE A 108 1.19 8.20 -7.38
CA ILE A 108 -0.26 8.09 -7.60
C ILE A 108 -0.88 9.50 -7.72
N ASP A 109 -0.30 10.51 -7.05
CA ASP A 109 -0.83 11.88 -7.00
C ASP A 109 -2.26 11.90 -6.46
N TYR A 110 -2.48 11.16 -5.38
CA TYR A 110 -3.79 11.01 -4.76
C TYR A 110 -4.00 12.07 -3.68
N ASP A 111 -5.01 12.91 -3.85
CA ASP A 111 -5.38 13.94 -2.86
C ASP A 111 -5.83 13.34 -1.52
N GLY A 112 -6.30 12.09 -1.53
CA GLY A 112 -6.59 11.35 -0.31
C GLY A 112 -5.29 11.03 0.41
N LYS A 113 -5.11 11.61 1.60
CA LYS A 113 -3.90 11.42 2.40
C LYS A 113 -3.82 9.97 2.85
N LEU A 114 -3.08 9.15 2.11
CA LEU A 114 -2.69 7.80 2.53
C LEU A 114 -1.65 7.97 3.65
N LEU A 115 -2.10 7.80 4.90
CA LEU A 115 -1.26 8.01 6.07
C LEU A 115 -0.70 6.67 6.55
N PHE A 116 0.62 6.59 6.64
CA PHE A 116 1.31 5.42 7.15
C PHE A 116 2.52 5.81 8.02
N LYS A 117 2.93 4.88 8.88
CA LYS A 117 4.17 4.94 9.65
C LYS A 117 4.77 3.54 9.72
N VAL A 118 6.09 3.43 9.59
CA VAL A 118 6.81 2.19 9.87
C VAL A 118 7.39 2.28 11.28
N VAL A 119 6.94 1.43 12.20
CA VAL A 119 7.36 1.44 13.61
C VAL A 119 7.83 0.04 13.99
N ALA A 120 9.08 -0.08 14.44
CA ALA A 120 9.65 -1.36 14.86
C ALA A 120 9.45 -2.48 13.81
N LYS A 121 9.76 -2.20 12.54
CA LYS A 121 9.56 -3.09 11.37
C LYS A 121 8.11 -3.34 10.97
N ASP A 122 7.12 -2.84 11.70
CA ASP A 122 5.71 -2.99 11.33
C ASP A 122 5.20 -1.78 10.54
N LEU A 123 4.57 -2.06 9.40
CA LEU A 123 3.85 -1.07 8.61
C LEU A 123 2.47 -0.82 9.23
N ARG A 124 2.29 0.38 9.77
CA ARG A 124 1.00 0.86 10.32
C ARG A 124 0.39 1.85 9.34
N ALA A 125 -0.61 1.42 8.60
CA ALA A 125 -1.42 2.27 7.73
C ALA A 125 -2.80 2.47 8.36
N SER A 126 -3.30 3.72 8.38
CA SER A 126 -4.58 4.02 9.04
C SER A 126 -5.78 3.72 8.14
N ASN A 127 -5.70 4.07 6.86
CA ASN A 127 -6.85 4.08 5.94
C ASN A 127 -6.67 3.16 4.73
N PHE A 128 -5.60 2.38 4.66
CA PHE A 128 -5.36 1.49 3.53
C PHE A 128 -4.59 0.24 3.90
N THR A 129 -4.72 -0.79 3.07
CA THR A 129 -3.87 -1.98 3.10
C THR A 129 -3.05 -2.04 1.83
N VAL A 130 -1.83 -2.57 1.93
CA VAL A 130 -0.95 -2.79 0.78
C VAL A 130 -0.84 -4.29 0.55
N LYS A 131 -1.10 -4.71 -0.68
CA LYS A 131 -0.85 -6.07 -1.16
C LYS A 131 0.23 -6.04 -2.23
N TRP A 132 0.98 -7.11 -2.35
CA TRP A 132 2.01 -7.23 -3.38
C TRP A 132 1.86 -8.54 -4.17
N SER A 133 2.38 -8.54 -5.39
CA SER A 133 2.44 -9.72 -6.25
C SER A 133 3.65 -9.65 -7.17
N ILE A 134 4.30 -10.78 -7.44
CA ILE A 134 5.39 -10.88 -8.41
C ILE A 134 4.89 -11.67 -9.62
N THR A 135 5.05 -11.09 -10.81
CA THR A 135 4.58 -11.71 -12.06
C THR A 135 5.29 -13.06 -12.27
N CYS A 136 4.54 -14.09 -12.69
CA CYS A 136 5.06 -15.44 -12.92
C CYS A 136 5.68 -16.11 -11.67
N THR A 137 5.12 -15.84 -10.49
CA THR A 137 5.41 -16.57 -9.25
C THR A 137 4.12 -16.99 -8.55
N ASP A 138 4.25 -17.79 -7.49
CA ASP A 138 3.14 -18.15 -6.62
C ASP A 138 2.79 -17.07 -5.60
N PHE A 139 3.65 -16.04 -5.45
CA PHE A 139 3.40 -14.88 -4.60
C PHE A 139 2.37 -13.94 -5.23
N LYS A 140 1.10 -14.20 -4.94
CA LYS A 140 -0.04 -13.43 -5.43
C LYS A 140 -0.90 -12.92 -4.27
N ASN A 141 -1.16 -11.62 -4.27
CA ASN A 141 -1.98 -10.91 -3.28
C ASN A 141 -1.50 -11.08 -1.83
N MET A 142 -0.18 -11.15 -1.63
CA MET A 142 0.43 -11.22 -0.29
C MET A 142 0.28 -9.87 0.41
N GLN A 143 -0.05 -9.86 1.70
CA GLN A 143 -0.21 -8.61 2.44
C GLN A 143 1.14 -8.08 2.93
N LEU A 144 1.42 -6.80 2.68
CA LEU A 144 2.62 -6.13 3.16
C LEU A 144 2.33 -5.54 4.53
N THR A 145 2.81 -6.20 5.59
CA THR A 145 2.60 -5.77 6.99
C THR A 145 3.90 -5.45 7.71
N THR A 146 5.00 -6.07 7.31
CA THR A 146 6.31 -5.94 7.97
C THR A 146 7.41 -5.63 6.96
N THR A 147 8.55 -5.13 7.43
CA THR A 147 9.76 -4.99 6.60
C THR A 147 10.30 -6.34 6.17
N ASP A 148 10.12 -7.39 6.97
CA ASP A 148 10.60 -8.72 6.60
C ASP A 148 9.83 -9.26 5.36
N HIS A 149 8.53 -8.97 5.22
CA HIS A 149 7.78 -9.26 3.99
C HIS A 149 8.28 -8.45 2.78
N PHE A 150 8.78 -7.24 3.02
CA PHE A 150 9.37 -6.40 1.98
C PHE A 150 10.71 -6.95 1.50
N ASP A 151 11.57 -7.39 2.42
CA ASP A 151 12.85 -8.03 2.11
C ASP A 151 12.64 -9.35 1.33
N GLU A 152 11.66 -10.17 1.74
CA GLU A 152 11.26 -11.39 1.02
C GLU A 152 10.80 -11.05 -0.41
N MET A 153 9.90 -10.08 -0.55
CA MET A 153 9.42 -9.60 -1.84
C MET A 153 10.57 -9.13 -2.76
N LEU A 154 11.52 -8.36 -2.23
CA LEU A 154 12.68 -7.90 -3.01
C LEU A 154 13.60 -9.06 -3.41
N SER A 155 13.88 -9.98 -2.48
CA SER A 155 14.73 -11.14 -2.75
C SER A 155 14.19 -11.99 -3.89
N GLU A 156 12.87 -12.24 -3.92
CA GLU A 156 12.19 -12.99 -4.97
C GLU A 156 12.09 -12.22 -6.30
N ALA A 157 11.91 -10.90 -6.24
CA ALA A 157 11.83 -10.05 -7.43
C ALA A 157 13.17 -9.97 -8.16
N VAL A 158 14.27 -9.91 -7.43
CA VAL A 158 15.64 -9.83 -7.96
C VAL A 158 16.08 -11.12 -8.66
N LEU A 159 15.55 -12.28 -8.25
CA LEU A 159 15.82 -13.56 -8.93
C LEU A 159 15.25 -13.61 -10.37
N LYS A 160 14.40 -12.67 -10.75
CA LYS A 160 13.82 -12.59 -12.10
C LYS A 160 14.73 -11.80 -13.03
N ALA A 161 14.79 -12.23 -14.30
CA ALA A 161 15.54 -11.54 -15.35
C ALA A 161 15.12 -10.07 -15.54
N THR A 162 13.87 -9.75 -15.23
CA THR A 162 13.34 -8.38 -15.20
C THR A 162 12.59 -8.16 -13.89
N PRO A 163 13.24 -7.60 -12.86
CA PRO A 163 12.62 -7.37 -11.56
C PRO A 163 11.42 -6.42 -11.70
N ALA A 164 10.23 -6.96 -11.44
CA ALA A 164 8.97 -6.24 -11.53
C ALA A 164 8.01 -6.73 -10.43
N VAL A 165 7.59 -5.79 -9.58
CA VAL A 165 6.69 -6.01 -8.46
C VAL A 165 5.40 -5.23 -8.70
N LYS A 166 4.25 -5.83 -8.40
CA LYS A 166 2.97 -5.12 -8.39
C LYS A 166 2.59 -4.81 -6.95
N LEU A 167 2.31 -3.55 -6.65
CA LEU A 167 1.78 -3.07 -5.36
C LEU A 167 0.33 -2.64 -5.54
N ASP A 168 -0.58 -3.22 -4.79
CA ASP A 168 -2.01 -2.95 -4.81
C ASP A 168 -2.42 -2.29 -3.47
N PHE A 169 -2.68 -0.99 -3.52
CA PHE A 169 -3.21 -0.19 -2.42
C PHE A 169 -4.74 -0.29 -2.42
N VAL A 170 -5.32 -0.72 -1.30
CA VAL A 170 -6.77 -0.84 -1.11
C VAL A 170 -7.16 0.04 0.06
N GLU A 171 -7.82 1.16 -0.23
CA GLU A 171 -8.33 2.07 0.77
C GLU A 171 -9.59 1.50 1.43
N PHE A 172 -9.74 1.73 2.73
CA PHE A 172 -10.92 1.33 3.51
C PHE A 172 -11.43 2.52 4.34
N GLU A 173 -12.73 2.49 4.63
CA GLU A 173 -13.38 3.50 5.46
C GLU A 173 -12.88 3.35 6.90
N LEU A 174 -12.34 4.42 7.47
CA LEU A 174 -12.08 4.49 8.89
C LEU A 174 -13.44 4.48 9.58
N GLU A 175 -13.69 3.48 10.43
CA GLU A 175 -14.81 3.55 11.36
C GLU A 175 -14.51 4.73 12.29
N GLU A 176 -15.06 5.91 11.98
CA GLU A 176 -14.98 7.06 12.86
C GLU A 176 -15.58 6.63 14.21
N ASP A 177 -14.75 6.60 15.26
CA ASP A 177 -15.14 6.29 16.63
C ASP A 177 -16.31 7.21 17.04
N LYS A 178 -17.54 6.74 16.83
CA LYS A 178 -18.76 7.40 17.31
C LYS A 178 -18.84 7.19 18.81
N ASN A 179 -18.00 7.91 19.52
CA ASN A 179 -17.92 7.95 20.97
C ASN A 179 -18.83 9.08 21.47
N ASP A 180 -20.15 8.92 21.33
CA ASP A 180 -21.18 9.63 22.13
C ASP A 180 -22.59 9.19 21.73
N SER A 181 -23.03 8.07 22.28
CA SER A 181 -24.41 7.79 22.70
C SER A 181 -24.43 6.36 23.21
N ASP A 182 -25.02 6.16 24.38
CA ASP A 182 -25.30 4.90 25.09
C ASP A 182 -26.30 4.01 24.31
N ASP A 183 -26.13 3.90 22.99
CA ASP A 183 -26.87 3.03 22.10
C ASP A 183 -25.88 2.01 21.56
N GLU A 184 -26.12 0.75 21.92
CA GLU A 184 -25.27 -0.41 21.69
C GLU A 184 -24.57 -0.42 20.32
N PRO A 185 -23.34 -0.97 20.27
CA PRO A 185 -22.53 -1.02 19.06
C PRO A 185 -23.32 -1.68 17.93
N SER A 186 -23.71 -0.87 16.95
CA SER A 186 -24.09 -1.37 15.64
C SER A 186 -22.82 -1.86 14.94
N THR A 187 -22.32 -3.00 15.43
CA THR A 187 -21.59 -3.98 14.61
C THR A 187 -22.22 -3.94 13.23
N SER A 188 -21.40 -3.78 12.19
CA SER A 188 -21.82 -4.03 10.80
C SER A 188 -22.72 -5.25 10.87
N LYS A 189 -24.05 -5.07 10.70
CA LYS A 189 -25.04 -6.08 11.11
C LYS A 189 -24.53 -7.36 10.48
N LYS A 190 -23.87 -8.21 11.28
CA LYS A 190 -23.60 -9.59 10.89
C LYS A 190 -25.01 -9.99 10.57
N ARG A 191 -25.28 -10.22 9.28
CA ARG A 191 -26.54 -10.83 8.90
C ARG A 191 -26.64 -11.96 9.90
N LYS A 192 -27.64 -11.88 10.80
CA LYS A 192 -27.87 -12.93 11.77
C LYS A 192 -27.88 -14.16 10.89
N LEU A 193 -26.87 -15.01 11.06
CA LEU A 193 -26.78 -16.22 10.26
C LEU A 193 -28.15 -16.85 10.46
N THR A 194 -28.81 -17.18 9.35
CA THR A 194 -30.09 -17.85 9.49
C THR A 194 -29.84 -19.14 10.26
N ASP A 195 -30.78 -19.59 11.09
CA ASP A 195 -30.61 -20.82 11.88
C ASP A 195 -30.19 -22.01 10.98
N GLU A 196 -30.63 -22.00 9.72
CA GLU A 196 -30.20 -22.94 8.67
C GLU A 196 -28.70 -22.86 8.30
N GLU A 197 -28.12 -21.66 8.26
CA GLU A 197 -26.69 -21.46 7.98
C GLU A 197 -25.82 -21.93 9.14
N GLU A 198 -26.27 -21.75 10.39
CA GLU A 198 -25.56 -22.25 11.59
C GLU A 198 -25.56 -23.78 11.62
N LEU A 199 -26.71 -24.41 11.38
CA LEU A 199 -26.81 -25.88 11.28
C LEU A 199 -25.95 -26.43 10.14
N MET A 200 -25.89 -25.74 9.01
CA MET A 200 -25.03 -26.14 7.90
C MET A 200 -23.54 -26.02 8.26
N ALA A 201 -23.13 -24.94 8.93
CA ALA A 201 -21.76 -24.74 9.37
C ALA A 201 -21.33 -25.80 10.40
N GLU A 202 -22.21 -26.14 11.34
CA GLU A 202 -21.98 -27.22 12.31
C GLU A 202 -21.82 -28.57 11.58
N MET A 203 -22.70 -28.88 10.63
CA MET A 203 -22.63 -30.12 9.86
C MET A 203 -21.34 -30.23 9.03
N ILE A 204 -20.89 -29.13 8.42
CA ILE A 204 -19.61 -29.07 7.70
C ILE A 204 -18.44 -29.31 8.67
N SER A 205 -18.50 -28.76 9.88
CA SER A 205 -17.47 -28.97 10.90
C SER A 205 -17.40 -30.45 11.31
N GLN A 206 -18.55 -31.10 11.51
CA GLN A 206 -18.63 -32.53 11.80
C GLN A 206 -18.04 -33.39 10.66
N LEU A 207 -18.39 -33.09 9.41
CA LEU A 207 -17.85 -33.79 8.23
C LEU A 207 -16.33 -33.61 8.12
N LYS A 208 -15.79 -32.40 8.36
CA LYS A 208 -14.34 -32.16 8.35
C LYS A 208 -13.61 -32.96 9.42
N ALA A 209 -14.20 -33.06 10.62
CA ALA A 209 -13.62 -33.84 11.71
C ALA A 209 -13.64 -35.35 11.42
N ALA A 210 -14.74 -35.86 10.85
CA ALA A 210 -14.88 -37.28 10.52
C ALA A 210 -13.96 -37.72 9.37
N TYR A 211 -13.76 -36.85 8.37
CA TYR A 211 -13.01 -37.17 7.15
C TYR A 211 -11.62 -36.53 7.07
N ASN A 212 -10.99 -36.31 8.22
CA ASN A 212 -9.60 -35.86 8.26
C ASN A 212 -8.66 -36.99 7.80
N CYS A 213 -7.94 -36.75 6.71
CA CYS A 213 -7.15 -37.76 6.03
C CYS A 213 -5.88 -38.09 6.84
N SER A 214 -5.72 -39.36 7.24
CA SER A 214 -4.52 -39.81 7.98
C SER A 214 -3.39 -40.32 7.07
N ASP A 215 -3.65 -40.47 5.77
CA ASP A 215 -2.64 -40.95 4.82
C ASP A 215 -1.66 -39.83 4.42
N LYS A 216 -0.37 -40.07 4.61
CA LYS A 216 0.72 -39.17 4.23
C LYS A 216 0.89 -39.04 2.71
N ARG A 217 0.35 -39.97 1.93
CA ARG A 217 0.38 -39.92 0.46
C ARG A 217 -0.76 -39.08 -0.12
N CYS A 218 -1.81 -38.82 0.67
CA CYS A 218 -2.91 -37.99 0.21
C CYS A 218 -2.54 -36.50 0.32
N THR A 219 -2.62 -35.77 -0.78
CA THR A 219 -2.34 -34.32 -0.81
C THR A 219 -3.42 -33.48 -0.10
N SER A 220 -4.58 -34.08 0.18
CA SER A 220 -5.75 -33.36 0.70
C SER A 220 -5.95 -33.61 2.18
N PRO A 221 -6.15 -32.56 3.01
CA PRO A 221 -6.38 -32.74 4.45
C PRO A 221 -7.72 -33.41 4.75
N THR A 222 -8.73 -33.24 3.88
CA THR A 222 -10.04 -33.87 4.02
C THR A 222 -10.35 -34.75 2.80
N CYS A 223 -10.53 -36.05 3.02
CA CYS A 223 -10.68 -37.05 1.97
C CYS A 223 -11.76 -38.08 2.34
N TYR A 224 -12.51 -38.57 1.34
CA TYR A 224 -13.51 -39.62 1.49
C TYR A 224 -13.03 -40.91 0.83
N LEU A 225 -13.14 -42.03 1.53
CA LEU A 225 -12.78 -43.36 1.04
C LEU A 225 -14.02 -44.00 0.39
N GLY A 226 -14.25 -43.69 -0.88
CA GLY A 226 -15.53 -44.03 -1.52
C GLY A 226 -15.66 -45.47 -2.00
N ASN A 227 -14.56 -46.20 -2.14
CA ASN A 227 -14.55 -47.51 -2.78
C ASN A 227 -13.83 -48.57 -1.92
N ALA A 228 -14.19 -49.84 -2.13
CA ALA A 228 -13.46 -51.00 -1.58
C ALA A 228 -11.97 -51.02 -1.98
N ASN A 229 -11.61 -50.28 -3.03
CA ASN A 229 -10.24 -50.15 -3.51
C ASN A 229 -9.38 -49.19 -2.67
N GLY A 230 -10.00 -48.42 -1.75
CA GLY A 230 -9.29 -47.44 -0.92
C GLY A 230 -8.93 -46.14 -1.66
N ASP A 231 -9.58 -45.84 -2.79
CA ASP A 231 -9.32 -44.60 -3.53
C ASP A 231 -9.80 -43.38 -2.73
N HIS A 232 -8.92 -42.38 -2.60
CA HIS A 232 -9.19 -41.15 -1.86
C HIS A 232 -9.85 -40.11 -2.76
N VAL A 233 -11.11 -39.76 -2.49
CA VAL A 233 -11.81 -38.65 -3.13
C VAL A 233 -11.57 -37.37 -2.32
N ARG A 234 -11.02 -36.32 -2.95
CA ARG A 234 -10.76 -35.03 -2.28
C ARG A 234 -12.06 -34.30 -1.96
N LEU A 235 -12.33 -34.06 -0.68
CA LEU A 235 -13.47 -33.26 -0.25
C LEU A 235 -13.13 -31.76 -0.30
N THR A 236 -13.53 -31.07 -1.36
CA THR A 236 -13.46 -29.60 -1.44
C THR A 236 -14.62 -28.94 -0.65
N PRO A 237 -14.57 -27.63 -0.37
CA PRO A 237 -15.68 -26.93 0.31
C PRO A 237 -17.05 -27.13 -0.36
N ILE A 238 -17.07 -27.29 -1.70
CA ILE A 238 -18.30 -27.56 -2.45
C ILE A 238 -18.86 -28.94 -2.09
N HIS A 239 -18.02 -29.98 -1.97
CA HIS A 239 -18.44 -31.32 -1.55
C HIS A 239 -19.06 -31.30 -0.15
N LEU A 240 -18.39 -30.64 0.79
CA LEU A 240 -18.86 -30.54 2.16
C LEU A 240 -20.19 -29.78 2.26
N ASN A 241 -20.37 -28.69 1.50
CA ASN A 241 -21.63 -27.95 1.44
C ASN A 241 -22.77 -28.80 0.84
N THR A 242 -22.52 -29.48 -0.27
CA THR A 242 -23.53 -30.36 -0.91
C THR A 242 -23.94 -31.50 0.02
N TRP A 243 -22.97 -32.13 0.70
CA TRP A 243 -23.25 -33.20 1.65
C TRP A 243 -24.02 -32.69 2.87
N ALA A 244 -23.58 -31.59 3.50
CA ALA A 244 -24.28 -30.98 4.61
C ALA A 244 -25.72 -30.58 4.25
N SER A 245 -25.91 -29.97 3.08
CA SER A 245 -27.24 -29.59 2.59
C SER A 245 -28.14 -30.80 2.33
N ALA A 246 -27.63 -31.86 1.72
CA ALA A 246 -28.39 -33.08 1.45
C ALA A 246 -28.81 -33.80 2.75
N LYS A 247 -27.92 -33.83 3.74
CA LYS A 247 -28.21 -34.39 5.05
C LYS A 247 -29.27 -33.57 5.81
N LEU A 248 -29.16 -32.24 5.79
CA LEU A 248 -30.17 -31.35 6.39
C LEU A 248 -31.52 -31.43 5.67
N ALA A 249 -31.53 -31.70 4.37
CA ALA A 249 -32.74 -31.93 3.59
C ALA A 249 -33.40 -33.31 3.86
N GLY A 250 -32.75 -34.19 4.65
CA GLY A 250 -33.29 -35.51 4.98
C GLY A 250 -33.40 -36.45 3.78
N ILE A 251 -32.49 -36.33 2.80
CA ILE A 251 -32.46 -37.25 1.65
C ILE A 251 -32.18 -38.67 2.16
N GLU A 252 -33.07 -39.61 1.84
CA GLU A 252 -32.97 -41.00 2.29
C GLU A 252 -31.65 -41.64 1.82
N GLY A 253 -30.90 -42.23 2.76
CA GLY A 253 -29.60 -42.82 2.51
C GLY A 253 -28.40 -41.87 2.55
N VAL A 254 -28.60 -40.57 2.87
CA VAL A 254 -27.50 -39.63 3.13
C VAL A 254 -27.30 -39.47 4.63
N ASP A 255 -26.17 -39.94 5.15
CA ASP A 255 -25.80 -39.84 6.55
C ASP A 255 -24.35 -39.30 6.71
N LEU A 256 -23.71 -39.47 7.88
CA LEU A 256 -22.33 -39.04 8.09
C LEU A 256 -21.31 -39.91 7.34
N GLU A 257 -21.67 -41.13 6.97
CA GLU A 257 -20.80 -42.14 6.37
C GLU A 257 -21.02 -42.25 4.86
N HIS A 258 -22.24 -42.00 4.40
CA HIS A 258 -22.71 -42.16 3.04
C HIS A 258 -23.02 -40.78 2.42
N PRO A 259 -22.17 -40.29 1.50
CA PRO A 259 -22.43 -39.05 0.80
C PRO A 259 -23.61 -39.17 -0.16
N PRO A 260 -24.15 -38.03 -0.63
CA PRO A 260 -25.15 -38.03 -1.69
C PRO A 260 -24.68 -38.81 -2.93
N ALA A 261 -25.60 -39.52 -3.59
CA ALA A 261 -25.35 -40.26 -4.83
C ALA A 261 -25.18 -39.34 -6.05
N ASP A 262 -24.39 -38.28 -5.89
CA ASP A 262 -23.98 -37.36 -6.95
C ASP A 262 -22.65 -37.85 -7.55
N LYS A 263 -22.47 -37.61 -8.85
CA LYS A 263 -21.27 -37.99 -9.60
C LYS A 263 -20.00 -37.37 -9.03
N MET A 264 -20.12 -36.25 -8.31
CA MET A 264 -18.97 -35.60 -7.66
C MET A 264 -18.38 -36.39 -6.48
N PHE A 265 -19.11 -37.36 -5.90
CA PHE A 265 -18.59 -38.23 -4.84
C PHE A 265 -18.11 -39.59 -5.37
N GLN A 266 -18.32 -39.86 -6.65
CA GLN A 266 -17.82 -41.07 -7.30
C GLN A 266 -16.37 -40.84 -7.71
N PRO A 267 -15.42 -41.71 -7.33
CA PRO A 267 -14.06 -41.62 -7.83
C PRO A 267 -14.10 -41.74 -9.35
N VAL A 268 -13.53 -40.75 -10.02
CA VAL A 268 -13.46 -40.74 -11.48
C VAL A 268 -12.41 -41.76 -11.86
N GLU A 269 -12.86 -42.94 -12.29
CA GLU A 269 -11.99 -43.99 -12.83
C GLU A 269 -11.18 -43.39 -14.00
N GLY A 270 -9.87 -43.22 -13.81
CA GLY A 270 -8.95 -42.67 -14.82
C GLY A 270 -8.56 -41.18 -14.66
N ALA A 271 -8.88 -40.52 -13.54
CA ALA A 271 -8.49 -39.13 -13.27
C ALA A 271 -7.09 -38.96 -12.62
N ASP A 272 -6.13 -39.83 -12.94
CA ASP A 272 -4.71 -39.56 -12.66
C ASP A 272 -4.15 -38.41 -13.51
N ASP A 273 -4.94 -37.85 -14.44
CA ASP A 273 -4.50 -36.75 -15.28
C ASP A 273 -4.94 -35.38 -14.73
N VAL A 274 -3.93 -34.53 -14.59
CA VAL A 274 -3.83 -33.19 -14.00
C VAL A 274 -4.62 -32.12 -14.79
N ASP A 275 -5.69 -32.53 -15.47
CA ASP A 275 -6.14 -31.83 -16.66
C ASP A 275 -7.33 -30.90 -16.44
N ASP A 276 -7.89 -30.71 -15.24
CA ASP A 276 -8.95 -29.70 -15.06
C ASP A 276 -8.44 -28.27 -15.32
N ILE A 277 -7.19 -27.98 -14.96
CA ILE A 277 -6.53 -26.72 -15.29
C ILE A 277 -6.21 -26.65 -16.79
N ALA A 278 -5.78 -27.76 -17.39
CA ALA A 278 -5.49 -27.83 -18.82
C ALA A 278 -6.76 -27.71 -19.67
N LEU A 279 -7.89 -28.27 -19.22
CA LEU A 279 -9.19 -28.24 -19.87
C LEU A 279 -9.83 -26.86 -19.73
N LEU A 280 -9.69 -26.18 -18.59
CA LEU A 280 -10.03 -24.77 -18.43
C LEU A 280 -9.14 -23.86 -19.30
N ALA A 281 -7.84 -24.11 -19.35
CA ALA A 281 -6.91 -23.37 -20.22
C ALA A 281 -7.26 -23.58 -21.70
N ARG A 282 -7.59 -24.81 -22.10
CA ARG A 282 -8.01 -25.18 -23.46
C ARG A 282 -9.35 -24.57 -23.85
N ARG A 283 -10.32 -24.52 -22.93
CA ARG A 283 -11.59 -23.81 -23.16
C ARG A 283 -11.38 -22.30 -23.30
N ARG A 284 -10.50 -21.69 -22.50
CA ARG A 284 -10.16 -20.27 -22.63
C ARG A 284 -9.46 -19.95 -23.95
N THR A 285 -8.53 -20.79 -24.40
CA THR A 285 -7.87 -20.59 -25.69
C THR A 285 -8.82 -20.81 -26.87
N GLN A 286 -9.70 -21.80 -26.81
CA GLN A 286 -10.75 -22.01 -27.83
C GLN A 286 -11.75 -20.85 -27.89
N ALA A 287 -12.21 -20.33 -26.74
CA ALA A 287 -13.10 -19.16 -26.71
C ALA A 287 -12.43 -17.90 -27.31
N ASN A 288 -11.13 -17.71 -27.05
CA ASN A 288 -10.36 -16.61 -27.64
C ASN A 288 -10.10 -16.80 -29.15
N GLN A 289 -10.03 -18.03 -29.65
CA GLN A 289 -9.92 -18.32 -31.08
C GLN A 289 -11.26 -18.17 -31.81
N ALA A 290 -12.36 -18.60 -31.19
CA ALA A 290 -13.71 -18.43 -31.74
C ALA A 290 -14.11 -16.95 -31.85
N ASN A 291 -13.69 -16.11 -30.90
CA ASN A 291 -13.93 -14.66 -30.99
C ASN A 291 -13.00 -13.92 -31.98
N LYS A 292 -12.01 -14.61 -32.58
CA LYS A 292 -11.13 -14.04 -33.61
C LYS A 292 -11.63 -14.27 -35.04
N SER A 293 -12.69 -15.05 -35.26
CA SER A 293 -13.12 -15.43 -36.61
C SER A 293 -14.31 -14.65 -37.18
N THR A 294 -14.76 -13.56 -36.53
CA THR A 294 -15.89 -12.75 -37.05
C THR A 294 -15.70 -11.24 -36.97
N THR A 295 -14.46 -10.76 -37.07
CA THR A 295 -14.21 -9.38 -37.53
C THR A 295 -13.88 -9.43 -39.02
N PRO A 296 -14.57 -8.65 -39.88
CA PRO A 296 -14.24 -8.59 -41.29
C PRO A 296 -12.77 -8.21 -41.45
N SER A 297 -12.03 -9.06 -42.16
CA SER A 297 -10.66 -8.81 -42.59
C SER A 297 -10.62 -7.54 -43.44
N MET A 298 -10.43 -6.39 -42.81
CA MET A 298 -9.98 -5.20 -43.51
C MET A 298 -8.47 -5.37 -43.72
N THR A 299 -8.11 -5.94 -44.87
CA THR A 299 -6.72 -5.99 -45.34
C THR A 299 -6.29 -4.56 -45.62
N ILE A 300 -5.69 -3.89 -44.64
CA ILE A 300 -5.00 -2.62 -44.86
C ILE A 300 -3.72 -2.97 -45.61
N ASN A 301 -3.79 -2.86 -46.94
CA ASN A 301 -2.63 -2.91 -47.80
C ASN A 301 -1.76 -1.70 -47.47
N ASN A 302 -0.66 -1.92 -46.76
CA ASN A 302 0.28 -0.90 -46.32
C ASN A 302 1.15 -0.39 -47.49
N ASP A 303 0.52 0.15 -48.53
CA ASP A 303 1.21 0.98 -49.52
C ASP A 303 1.33 2.41 -48.99
N PHE A 304 2.31 2.61 -48.10
CA PHE A 304 2.67 3.91 -47.52
C PHE A 304 3.43 4.85 -48.48
N ALA A 305 3.37 4.61 -49.80
CA ALA A 305 4.03 5.47 -50.78
C ALA A 305 3.39 6.87 -50.92
N GLY A 306 2.13 7.05 -50.52
CA GLY A 306 1.40 8.32 -50.65
C GLY A 306 1.56 9.30 -49.48
N LEU A 307 1.87 8.83 -48.27
CA LEU A 307 1.90 9.68 -47.07
C LEU A 307 3.20 10.50 -46.91
N ALA A 308 4.26 10.12 -47.62
CA ALA A 308 5.51 10.89 -47.66
C ALA A 308 5.40 12.22 -48.45
N GLN A 309 4.32 12.41 -49.22
CA GLN A 309 4.10 13.67 -49.95
C GLN A 309 3.41 14.76 -49.12
N LEU A 310 2.77 14.40 -48.00
CA LEU A 310 2.09 15.37 -47.11
C LEU A 310 3.01 16.12 -46.14
N PHE A 311 4.28 15.70 -46.04
CA PHE A 311 5.29 16.32 -45.17
C PHE A 311 6.42 17.01 -45.94
N ARG A 312 6.25 17.26 -47.25
CA ARG A 312 7.17 18.14 -47.98
C ARG A 312 6.71 19.59 -47.80
N PRO A 313 7.50 20.47 -47.17
CA PRO A 313 7.22 21.89 -47.19
C PRO A 313 7.52 22.41 -48.60
N ASP A 314 6.47 22.77 -49.34
CA ASP A 314 6.60 23.46 -50.61
C ASP A 314 7.19 24.85 -50.37
N HIS A 315 8.50 24.96 -50.58
CA HIS A 315 9.16 26.22 -50.85
C HIS A 315 9.20 26.47 -52.36
N ALA A 316 8.24 27.23 -52.89
CA ALA A 316 8.41 27.98 -54.13
C ALA A 316 7.49 29.20 -54.21
N ALA A 317 8.09 30.34 -53.85
CA ALA A 317 7.95 31.67 -54.46
C ALA A 317 6.60 32.11 -55.02
N THR A 318 5.91 33.06 -54.35
CA THR A 318 5.21 34.17 -55.03
C THR A 318 5.06 35.41 -54.11
N ALA A 319 5.61 36.53 -54.58
CA ALA A 319 5.22 37.94 -54.43
C ALA A 319 4.80 38.56 -53.06
N LEU A 320 5.67 39.45 -52.58
CA LEU A 320 5.42 40.81 -52.06
C LEU A 320 4.06 41.10 -51.40
N ALA A 321 4.02 40.99 -50.07
CA ALA A 321 3.11 41.73 -49.20
C ALA A 321 3.92 42.52 -48.16
N PRO A 322 3.47 43.72 -47.73
CA PRO A 322 4.26 44.60 -46.87
C PRO A 322 4.46 43.96 -45.50
N ALA A 323 5.72 43.92 -45.08
CA ALA A 323 6.20 43.35 -43.83
C ALA A 323 5.48 43.97 -42.62
N HIS A 324 4.61 43.19 -41.97
CA HIS A 324 4.28 43.44 -40.58
C HIS A 324 5.53 43.18 -39.74
N GLN A 325 6.08 44.26 -39.18
CA GLN A 325 7.18 44.17 -38.23
C GLN A 325 6.76 43.25 -37.06
N PRO A 326 7.62 42.30 -36.67
CA PRO A 326 7.37 41.48 -35.49
C PRO A 326 7.29 42.41 -34.27
N VAL A 327 6.16 42.36 -33.59
CA VAL A 327 5.98 43.01 -32.29
C VAL A 327 7.13 42.54 -31.38
N PRO A 328 7.95 43.45 -30.81
CA PRO A 328 9.04 43.07 -29.93
C PRO A 328 8.46 42.31 -28.75
N THR A 329 8.77 41.02 -28.67
CA THR A 329 8.46 40.18 -27.52
C THR A 329 9.10 40.84 -26.29
N PRO A 330 8.33 41.11 -25.23
CA PRO A 330 8.89 41.69 -24.02
C PRO A 330 9.99 40.77 -23.51
N ARG A 331 11.23 41.29 -23.47
CA ARG A 331 12.38 40.57 -22.92
C ARG A 331 12.05 40.24 -21.48
N ILE A 332 11.79 38.96 -21.21
CA ILE A 332 11.65 38.44 -19.85
C ILE A 332 12.96 38.80 -19.14
N PRO A 333 12.94 39.62 -18.08
CA PRO A 333 14.15 39.97 -17.36
C PRO A 333 14.80 38.66 -16.88
N SER A 334 16.08 38.49 -17.23
CA SER A 334 16.83 37.32 -16.80
C SER A 334 16.76 37.20 -15.28
N PRO A 335 16.54 35.99 -14.72
CA PRO A 335 16.43 35.81 -13.29
C PRO A 335 17.69 36.36 -12.62
N VAL A 336 17.51 37.36 -11.76
CA VAL A 336 18.59 37.94 -10.97
C VAL A 336 19.13 36.83 -10.07
N LYS A 337 20.40 36.44 -10.27
CA LYS A 337 21.04 35.47 -9.38
C LYS A 337 21.18 36.13 -8.00
N PRO A 338 20.70 35.50 -6.92
CA PRO A 338 20.83 36.06 -5.58
C PRO A 338 22.31 36.16 -5.18
N VAL A 339 22.64 37.22 -4.45
CA VAL A 339 24.01 37.49 -3.97
C VAL A 339 24.40 36.42 -2.95
N GLN A 340 25.59 35.84 -3.12
CA GLN A 340 26.16 34.93 -2.10
C GLN A 340 26.59 35.74 -0.89
N MET A 341 25.97 35.48 0.25
CA MET A 341 26.30 36.10 1.54
C MET A 341 26.31 35.05 2.64
N SER A 342 27.04 35.31 3.73
CA SER A 342 27.05 34.44 4.91
C SER A 342 25.70 34.49 5.64
N PHE A 343 25.40 33.45 6.40
CA PHE A 343 24.14 33.39 7.16
C PHE A 343 23.99 34.54 8.17
N ALA A 344 25.09 34.96 8.82
CA ALA A 344 25.11 36.10 9.74
C ALA A 344 24.80 37.43 9.01
N ALA A 345 25.40 37.65 7.83
CA ALA A 345 25.11 38.83 7.01
C ALA A 345 23.66 38.86 6.55
N PHE A 346 23.10 37.70 6.17
CA PHE A 346 21.69 37.57 5.80
C PHE A 346 20.75 37.91 6.97
N CYS A 347 21.01 37.40 8.18
CA CYS A 347 20.17 37.69 9.35
C CYS A 347 20.16 39.19 9.68
N LEU A 348 21.32 39.84 9.57
CA LEU A 348 21.46 41.28 9.78
C LEU A 348 20.73 42.08 8.69
N ALA A 349 20.93 41.73 7.41
CA ALA A 349 20.29 42.41 6.28
C ALA A 349 18.75 42.27 6.30
N ALA A 350 18.25 41.13 6.80
CA ALA A 350 16.82 40.85 6.93
C ALA A 350 16.18 41.39 8.22
N ASN A 351 16.95 42.04 9.11
CA ASN A 351 16.51 42.47 10.45
C ASN A 351 15.85 41.33 11.26
N LEU A 352 16.40 40.12 11.19
CA LEU A 352 15.90 38.99 11.96
C LEU A 352 16.35 39.11 13.43
N PRO A 353 15.50 38.75 14.41
CA PRO A 353 15.90 38.70 15.82
C PRO A 353 17.12 37.80 16.04
N ILE A 354 18.04 38.24 16.92
CA ILE A 354 19.27 37.51 17.29
C ILE A 354 18.97 36.09 17.80
N ASP A 355 17.81 35.90 18.42
CA ASP A 355 17.35 34.58 18.88
C ASP A 355 17.17 33.58 17.73
N ILE A 356 16.82 34.04 16.52
CA ILE A 356 16.68 33.18 15.33
C ILE A 356 18.06 32.77 14.83
N SER A 357 19.03 33.69 14.76
CA SER A 357 20.37 33.38 14.29
C SER A 357 21.08 32.39 15.23
N ALA A 358 20.99 32.57 16.54
CA ALA A 358 21.61 31.68 17.52
C ALA A 358 21.05 30.25 17.45
N LYS A 359 19.74 30.10 17.19
CA LYS A 359 19.10 28.79 17.04
C LYS A 359 19.44 28.08 15.73
N LEU A 360 19.64 28.85 14.67
CA LEU A 360 20.00 28.32 13.35
C LEU A 360 21.49 28.02 13.23
N GLU A 361 22.33 28.63 14.07
CA GLU A 361 23.75 28.27 14.21
C GLU A 361 23.93 26.83 14.75
N ILE A 362 23.01 26.35 15.59
CA ILE A 362 22.98 24.95 16.06
C ILE A 362 22.77 23.97 14.88
N LEU A 363 22.12 24.40 13.81
CA LEU A 363 21.90 23.60 12.59
C LEU A 363 23.05 23.71 11.58
N GLU A 364 24.15 24.40 11.94
CA GLU A 364 25.34 24.58 11.09
C GLU A 364 25.04 25.15 9.69
N ILE A 365 24.04 26.03 9.60
CA ILE A 365 23.61 26.61 8.32
C ILE A 365 24.63 27.65 7.84
N ALA A 366 25.42 27.29 6.83
CA ALA A 366 26.48 28.16 6.29
C ALA A 366 25.95 29.41 5.55
N GLY A 367 24.75 29.35 4.96
CA GLY A 367 24.19 30.47 4.20
C GLY A 367 22.71 30.35 3.85
N PRO A 368 22.08 31.43 3.35
CA PRO A 368 20.63 31.48 3.07
C PRO A 368 20.19 30.51 1.97
N HIS A 369 21.10 30.11 1.07
CA HIS A 369 20.83 29.13 0.02
C HIS A 369 20.46 27.74 0.57
N LEU A 370 20.91 27.40 1.79
CA LEU A 370 20.58 26.12 2.41
C LEU A 370 19.18 26.08 3.01
N LEU A 371 18.55 27.25 3.26
CA LEU A 371 17.20 27.32 3.84
C LEU A 371 16.13 26.66 2.96
N GLU A 372 16.36 26.59 1.64
CA GLU A 372 15.46 25.94 0.69
C GLU A 372 15.39 24.42 0.89
N PHE A 373 16.48 23.80 1.36
CA PHE A 373 16.56 22.36 1.58
C PHE A 373 16.11 21.93 2.97
N ILE A 374 15.94 22.88 3.90
CA ILE A 374 15.50 22.57 5.26
C ILE A 374 13.98 22.56 5.29
N GLU A 375 13.38 21.44 5.68
CA GLU A 375 11.94 21.33 5.80
C GLU A 375 11.37 22.13 6.99
N ASN A 376 10.10 22.54 6.86
CA ASN A 376 9.39 23.26 7.92
C ASN A 376 9.16 22.40 9.19
N SER A 377 9.20 21.07 9.05
CA SER A 377 9.13 20.08 10.13
C SER A 377 10.34 20.22 11.07
N VAL A 378 11.54 20.28 10.50
CA VAL A 378 12.80 20.47 11.23
C VAL A 378 12.82 21.84 11.89
N LEU A 379 12.46 22.90 11.17
CA LEU A 379 12.40 24.26 11.73
C LEU A 379 11.40 24.39 12.89
N HIS A 380 10.35 23.56 12.94
CA HIS A 380 9.36 23.60 14.00
C HIS A 380 9.93 23.22 15.38
N GLN A 381 10.97 22.40 15.41
CA GLN A 381 11.60 21.94 16.65
C GLN A 381 12.40 23.06 17.34
N TYR A 382 12.87 24.06 16.56
CA TYR A 382 13.76 25.10 17.05
C TYR A 382 13.08 26.47 17.13
N LEU A 383 12.19 26.77 16.18
CA LEU A 383 11.59 28.09 16.00
C LEU A 383 10.08 28.08 16.30
N SER A 384 9.63 29.15 16.96
CA SER A 384 8.21 29.44 17.10
C SER A 384 7.58 29.71 15.73
N VAL A 385 6.26 29.57 15.62
CA VAL A 385 5.54 29.77 14.36
C VAL A 385 5.81 31.16 13.75
N GLY A 386 5.86 32.20 14.58
CA GLY A 386 6.16 33.57 14.15
C GLY A 386 7.58 33.74 13.61
N ASN A 387 8.57 33.17 14.32
CA ASN A 387 9.97 33.23 13.89
C ASN A 387 10.21 32.46 12.58
N ARG A 388 9.53 31.32 12.40
CA ARG A 388 9.58 30.55 11.16
C ARG A 388 8.97 31.32 9.98
N ALA A 389 7.84 31.98 10.20
CA ALA A 389 7.21 32.81 9.17
C ALA A 389 8.12 33.99 8.77
N ALA A 390 8.75 34.66 9.74
CA ALA A 390 9.72 35.73 9.48
C ALA A 390 10.93 35.23 8.68
N LEU A 391 11.49 34.07 9.03
CA LEU A 391 12.61 33.45 8.31
C LEU A 391 12.26 33.12 6.85
N ARG A 392 11.10 32.49 6.61
CA ARG A 392 10.63 32.16 5.24
C ARG A 392 10.30 33.39 4.42
N TYR A 393 9.78 34.43 5.06
CA TYR A 393 9.57 35.71 4.40
C TYR A 393 10.91 36.32 3.96
N ALA A 394 11.90 36.37 4.86
CA ALA A 394 13.24 36.85 4.55
C ALA A 394 13.91 36.05 3.41
N GLU A 395 13.79 34.72 3.43
CA GLU A 395 14.29 33.85 2.34
C GLU A 395 13.65 34.22 0.99
N SER A 396 12.33 34.44 0.95
CA SER A 396 11.62 34.85 -0.27
C SER A 396 12.07 36.22 -0.77
N GLN A 397 12.34 37.18 0.12
CA GLN A 397 12.84 38.51 -0.25
C GLN A 397 14.27 38.44 -0.80
N TRP A 398 15.14 37.60 -0.22
CA TRP A 398 16.49 37.36 -0.74
C TRP A 398 16.48 36.69 -2.11
N LYS A 399 15.63 35.68 -2.35
CA LYS A 399 15.47 35.06 -3.69
C LYS A 399 14.99 36.06 -4.76
N LYS A 400 14.28 37.12 -4.35
CA LYS A 400 13.86 38.23 -5.24
C LYS A 400 14.95 39.29 -5.46
N GLY A 401 16.11 39.15 -4.80
CA GLY A 401 17.19 40.14 -4.84
C GLY A 401 16.86 41.44 -4.10
N LEU A 402 15.88 41.44 -3.20
CA LEU A 402 15.49 42.61 -2.40
C LEU A 402 16.32 42.76 -1.12
N ILE A 403 17.01 41.69 -0.72
CA ILE A 403 17.98 41.65 0.38
C ILE A 403 19.32 41.30 -0.28
N GLY A 404 20.28 42.22 -0.27
CA GLY A 404 21.54 42.13 -0.99
C GLY A 404 22.71 42.68 -0.20
#